data_AF-A0A1G7NPX2-F1
#
_entry.id   AF-A0A1G7NPX2-F1
#
_cell.length_a   1.000
_cell.length_b   1.000
_cell.length_c   1.000
_cell.angle_alpha   90.00
_cell.angle_beta   90.00
_cell.angle_gamma   90.00
#
_symmetry.space_group_name_H-M   'P 1'
#
loop_
_entity.id
_entity.type
_entity.pdbx_description
1 polymer ?
#
loop_
_entity_poly.entity_id
_entity_poly.type
_entity_poly.pdbx_seq_one_letter_code
_entity_poly.pdbx_strand_id
1 'polypeptide(L)'
;MRRRIYLFAGVVLAVTSFPTLLLGIVEDPYNAIGTLLLGLGGLLFVVAAKRDELEVGDWIISWHQFVGGADVFLGVGFPLTLLNPVIEGTATSMEYTFLIAGIVGGLVLVFIGVDVLRGSHYVSLGSEGESAL
;
A
#
# COMPACT_ATOMS: atom_id res chain seq x y z
N MET A 1 0.27 7.68 -19.24
CA MET A 1 -0.97 7.64 -18.44
C MET A 1 -1.05 6.45 -17.46
N ARG A 2 -0.41 5.30 -17.72
CA ARG A 2 -0.57 4.05 -16.93
C ARG A 2 -0.23 4.11 -15.42
N ARG A 3 0.56 5.06 -14.93
CA ARG A 3 0.97 5.11 -13.49
C ARG A 3 0.34 6.24 -12.67
N ARG A 4 -0.60 6.99 -13.25
CA ARG A 4 -1.27 8.10 -12.55
C ARG A 4 -2.09 7.64 -11.34
N ILE A 5 -2.60 6.41 -11.37
CA ILE A 5 -3.39 5.85 -10.26
C ILE A 5 -2.54 5.66 -9.00
N TYR A 6 -1.31 5.15 -9.13
CA TYR A 6 -0.38 5.01 -8.01
C TYR A 6 0.04 6.38 -7.45
N LEU A 7 0.26 7.36 -8.33
CA LEU A 7 0.56 8.72 -7.86
C LEU A 7 -0.59 9.30 -7.05
N PHE A 8 -1.82 9.18 -7.54
CA PHE A 8 -3.00 9.69 -6.85
C PHE A 8 -3.23 8.97 -5.51
N ALA A 9 -3.26 7.63 -5.53
CA ALA A 9 -3.42 6.83 -4.32
C ALA A 9 -2.31 7.12 -3.30
N GLY A 10 -1.06 7.18 -3.76
CA GLY A 10 0.09 7.45 -2.92
C GLY A 10 0.07 8.83 -2.27
N VAL A 11 -0.28 9.87 -3.03
CA VAL A 11 -0.41 11.23 -2.50
C VAL A 11 -1.56 11.32 -1.50
N VAL A 12 -2.72 10.76 -1.81
CA VAL A 12 -3.87 10.76 -0.88
C VAL A 12 -3.48 10.07 0.41
N LEU A 13 -2.93 8.84 0.35
CA LEU A 13 -2.52 8.08 1.53
C LEU A 13 -1.46 8.82 2.37
N ALA A 14 -0.43 9.38 1.75
CA ALA A 14 0.61 10.11 2.48
C ALA A 14 0.06 11.39 3.12
N VAL A 15 -0.75 12.16 2.38
CA VAL A 15 -1.31 13.44 2.85
C VAL A 15 -2.40 13.24 3.90
N THR A 16 -3.13 12.13 3.90
CA THR A 16 -4.06 11.83 4.99
C THR A 16 -3.34 11.24 6.20
N SER A 17 -2.33 10.40 6.01
CA SER A 17 -1.73 9.65 7.11
C SER A 17 -0.74 10.48 7.95
N PHE A 18 0.26 11.12 7.32
CA PHE A 18 1.30 11.81 8.07
C PHE A 18 0.79 13.02 8.85
N PRO A 19 -0.06 13.92 8.29
CA PRO A 19 -0.62 15.01 9.08
C PRO A 19 -1.47 14.52 10.25
N THR A 20 -2.24 13.44 10.08
CA THR A 20 -3.05 12.88 11.17
C THR A 20 -2.18 12.39 12.33
N LEU A 21 -1.02 11.80 12.03
CA LEU A 21 -0.02 11.42 13.04
C LEU A 21 0.68 12.64 13.66
N LEU A 22 1.12 13.61 12.85
CA LEU A 22 1.85 14.79 13.32
C LEU A 22 1.01 15.70 14.20
N LEU A 23 -0.29 15.78 13.93
CA LEU A 23 -1.25 16.56 14.72
C LEU A 23 -1.72 15.82 15.98
N GLY A 24 -1.29 14.58 16.20
CA GLY A 24 -1.69 13.78 17.36
C GLY A 24 -3.18 13.40 17.38
N ILE A 25 -3.82 13.32 16.21
CA ILE A 25 -5.24 12.95 16.10
C ILE A 25 -5.45 11.47 16.43
N VAL A 26 -4.42 10.64 16.18
CA VAL A 26 -4.44 9.22 16.54
C VAL A 26 -3.70 9.01 17.85
N GLU A 27 -4.43 8.68 18.91
CA GLU A 27 -3.88 8.42 20.24
C GLU A 27 -3.62 6.93 20.49
N ASP A 28 -4.41 6.05 19.87
CA ASP A 28 -4.28 4.59 20.02
C ASP A 28 -3.05 4.05 19.26
N PRO A 29 -2.18 3.23 19.89
CA PRO A 29 -0.98 2.71 19.26
C PRO A 29 -1.25 1.85 18.02
N TYR A 30 -2.31 1.03 18.00
CA TYR A 30 -2.58 0.17 16.84
C TYR A 30 -3.01 0.99 15.63
N ASN A 31 -3.89 1.97 15.85
CA ASN A 31 -4.31 2.88 14.82
C ASN A 31 -3.16 3.79 14.37
N ALA A 32 -2.27 4.20 15.27
CA ALA A 32 -1.09 5.01 14.93
C ALA A 32 -0.12 4.20 14.05
N ILE A 33 0.16 2.94 14.41
CA ILE A 33 0.97 2.03 13.60
C ILE A 33 0.30 1.77 12.26
N GLY A 34 -0.99 1.46 12.24
CA GLY A 34 -1.76 1.23 11.01
C GLY A 34 -1.67 2.44 10.08
N THR A 35 -1.94 3.63 10.59
CA THR A 35 -1.85 4.90 9.87
C THR A 35 -0.44 5.17 9.35
N LEU A 36 0.60 4.87 10.14
CA LEU A 36 1.99 4.99 9.69
C LEU A 36 2.28 4.07 8.51
N LEU A 37 1.85 2.80 8.58
CA LEU A 37 2.02 1.84 7.49
C LEU A 37 1.28 2.30 6.22
N LEU A 38 0.06 2.83 6.35
CA LEU A 38 -0.67 3.42 5.22
C LEU A 38 0.09 4.60 4.59
N GLY A 39 0.66 5.48 5.42
CA GLY A 39 1.49 6.60 4.95
C GLY A 39 2.75 6.13 4.22
N LEU A 40 3.45 5.13 4.76
CA LEU A 40 4.64 4.54 4.14
C LEU A 40 4.30 3.83 2.82
N GLY A 41 3.22 3.05 2.77
CA GLY A 41 2.72 2.47 1.52
C GLY A 41 2.37 3.54 0.49
N GLY A 42 1.78 4.65 0.93
CA GLY A 42 1.52 5.82 0.09
C GLY A 42 2.79 6.40 -0.53
N LEU A 43 3.86 6.57 0.25
CA LEU A 43 5.15 7.05 -0.26
C LEU A 43 5.75 6.10 -1.30
N LEU A 44 5.66 4.78 -1.07
CA LEU A 44 6.16 3.79 -2.03
C LEU A 44 5.39 3.88 -3.36
N PHE A 45 4.07 4.07 -3.34
CA PHE A 45 3.31 4.34 -4.56
C PHE A 45 3.72 5.63 -5.27
N VAL A 46 4.04 6.69 -4.53
CA VAL A 46 4.57 7.94 -5.13
C VAL A 46 5.93 7.68 -5.81
N VAL A 47 6.81 6.91 -5.17
CA VAL A 47 8.11 6.53 -5.75
C VAL A 47 7.91 5.68 -7.01
N ALA A 48 7.08 4.63 -6.94
CA ALA A 48 6.74 3.76 -8.08
C ALA A 48 6.16 4.52 -9.27
N ALA A 49 5.39 5.58 -9.01
CA ALA A 49 4.81 6.38 -10.07
C ALA A 49 5.82 7.31 -10.77
N LYS A 50 6.89 7.73 -10.07
CA LYS A 50 7.87 8.70 -10.55
C LYS A 50 9.16 8.08 -11.08
N ARG A 51 9.53 6.89 -10.60
CA ARG A 51 10.78 6.22 -10.93
C ARG A 51 10.49 4.85 -11.51
N ASP A 52 11.08 4.56 -12.67
CA ASP A 52 11.08 3.22 -13.26
C ASP A 52 11.98 2.27 -12.48
N GLU A 53 13.15 2.76 -12.12
CA GLU A 53 14.18 2.05 -11.37
C GLU A 53 14.83 3.04 -10.40
N LEU A 54 15.23 2.53 -9.24
CA LEU A 54 15.96 3.27 -8.22
C LEU A 54 17.19 2.46 -7.82
N GLU A 55 18.37 3.04 -8.04
CA GLU A 55 19.64 2.51 -7.55
C GLU A 55 19.77 2.87 -6.06
N VAL A 56 19.86 1.85 -5.21
CA VAL A 56 20.04 1.98 -3.76
C VAL A 56 21.30 1.21 -3.37
N GLY A 57 22.44 1.90 -3.39
CA GLY A 57 23.74 1.27 -3.23
C GLY A 57 24.02 0.32 -4.40
N ASP A 58 24.26 -0.96 -4.11
CA ASP A 58 24.53 -2.00 -5.12
C ASP A 58 23.24 -2.65 -5.68
N TRP A 59 22.05 -2.22 -5.23
CA TRP A 59 20.77 -2.83 -5.59
C TRP A 59 19.98 -1.95 -6.55
N ILE A 60 19.46 -2.56 -7.62
CA ILE A 60 18.50 -1.91 -8.54
C ILE A 60 17.10 -2.36 -8.13
N ILE A 61 16.30 -1.41 -7.63
CA ILE A 61 14.91 -1.66 -7.25
C ILE A 61 13.99 -1.16 -8.34
N SER A 62 13.21 -2.07 -8.93
CA SER A 62 12.24 -1.74 -9.98
C SER A 62 10.93 -1.17 -9.41
N TRP A 63 10.21 -0.40 -10.22
CA TRP A 63 8.94 0.22 -9.82
C TRP A 63 7.90 -0.77 -9.29
N HIS A 64 7.86 -2.00 -9.84
CA HIS A 64 6.93 -3.04 -9.39
C HIS A 64 7.22 -3.45 -7.95
N GLN A 65 8.49 -3.52 -7.55
CA GLN A 65 8.85 -3.87 -6.16
C GLN A 65 8.36 -2.79 -5.18
N PHE A 66 8.36 -1.52 -5.58
CA PHE A 66 7.74 -0.45 -4.78
C PHE A 66 6.22 -0.61 -4.68
N VAL A 67 5.54 -1.00 -5.76
CA VAL A 67 4.10 -1.33 -5.72
C VAL A 67 3.83 -2.52 -4.80
N GLY A 68 4.59 -3.59 -4.93
CA GLY A 68 4.43 -4.77 -4.07
C GLY A 68 4.69 -4.47 -2.60
N GLY A 69 5.73 -3.66 -2.30
CA GLY A 69 5.97 -3.17 -0.94
C GLY A 69 4.81 -2.32 -0.40
N ALA A 70 4.25 -1.43 -1.23
CA ALA A 70 3.10 -0.61 -0.86
C ALA A 70 1.87 -1.46 -0.54
N ASP A 71 1.59 -2.49 -1.34
CA ASP A 71 0.48 -3.42 -1.12
C ASP A 71 0.64 -4.21 0.19
N VAL A 72 1.86 -4.62 0.54
CA VAL A 72 2.14 -5.25 1.83
C VAL A 72 1.87 -4.28 2.99
N PHE A 73 2.34 -3.04 2.89
CA PHE A 73 2.10 -2.02 3.91
C PHE A 73 0.61 -1.70 4.09
N LEU A 74 -0.12 -1.59 2.98
CA LEU A 74 -1.58 -1.39 2.99
C LEU A 74 -2.31 -2.57 3.61
N GLY A 75 -1.94 -3.79 3.21
CA GLY A 75 -2.60 -5.00 3.67
C GLY A 75 -2.40 -5.29 5.15
N VAL A 76 -1.27 -4.87 5.73
CA VAL A 76 -1.03 -4.94 7.18
C VAL A 76 -1.59 -3.73 7.91
N GLY A 77 -1.43 -2.54 7.34
CA GLY A 77 -1.81 -1.28 7.99
C GLY A 77 -3.31 -1.10 8.14
N PHE A 78 -4.09 -1.45 7.11
CA PHE A 78 -5.53 -1.23 7.12
C PHE A 78 -6.30 -2.01 8.20
N PRO A 79 -6.08 -3.31 8.43
CA PRO A 79 -6.73 -4.02 9.54
C PRO A 79 -6.39 -3.43 10.91
N LEU A 80 -5.17 -2.91 11.09
CA LEU A 80 -4.74 -2.35 12.37
C LEU A 80 -5.52 -1.07 12.74
N THR A 81 -5.95 -0.28 11.75
CA THR A 81 -6.76 0.93 12.01
C THR A 81 -8.20 0.60 12.45
N LEU A 82 -8.65 -0.65 12.26
CA LEU A 82 -9.98 -1.12 12.63
C LEU A 82 -10.00 -1.90 13.96
N LEU A 83 -8.83 -2.11 14.56
CA LEU A 83 -8.69 -3.03 15.68
C LEU A 83 -9.16 -2.44 17.02
N ASN A 84 -9.11 -1.11 17.16
CA ASN A 84 -9.30 -0.46 18.46
C ASN A 84 -10.67 -0.74 19.11
N PRO A 85 -11.82 -0.57 18.43
CA PRO A 85 -13.13 -0.87 19.04
C PRO A 85 -13.26 -2.33 19.50
N VAL A 86 -12.56 -3.25 18.84
CA VAL A 86 -12.60 -4.68 19.16
C VAL A 86 -11.77 -4.98 20.42
N ILE A 87 -10.60 -4.35 20.56
CA ILE A 87 -9.75 -4.51 21.74
C ILE A 87 -10.39 -3.85 22.97
N GLU A 88 -11.00 -2.68 22.79
CA GLU A 88 -11.71 -1.96 23.85
C GLU A 88 -13.02 -2.64 24.27
N GLY A 89 -13.49 -3.65 23.52
CA GLY A 89 -14.74 -4.36 23.78
C GLY A 89 -15.99 -3.52 23.50
N THR A 90 -15.85 -2.43 22.76
CA THR A 90 -16.93 -1.50 22.38
C THR A 90 -17.47 -1.77 20.98
N ALA A 91 -16.86 -2.71 20.25
CA ALA A 91 -17.20 -3.02 18.87
C ALA A 91 -18.65 -3.49 18.67
N THR A 92 -19.30 -2.83 17.73
CA THR A 92 -20.57 -3.21 17.13
C THR A 92 -20.40 -4.33 16.10
N SER A 93 -21.50 -5.00 15.72
CA SER A 93 -21.47 -6.04 14.66
C SER A 93 -20.96 -5.50 13.31
N MET A 94 -21.15 -4.20 13.05
CA MET A 94 -20.64 -3.55 11.84
C MET A 94 -19.11 -3.43 11.87
N GLU A 95 -18.52 -3.03 13.00
CA GLU A 95 -17.07 -2.92 13.16
C GLU A 95 -16.38 -4.29 13.09
N TYR A 96 -16.99 -5.33 13.67
CA TYR A 96 -16.52 -6.71 13.46
C TYR A 96 -16.52 -7.11 11.98
N THR A 97 -17.58 -6.75 11.25
CA THR A 97 -17.68 -7.05 9.81
C THR A 97 -16.58 -6.34 9.03
N PHE A 98 -16.34 -5.05 9.31
CA PHE A 98 -15.27 -4.30 8.68
C PHE A 98 -13.89 -4.83 9.03
N LEU A 99 -13.65 -5.21 10.29
CA LEU A 99 -12.38 -5.80 10.69
C LEU A 99 -12.13 -7.11 9.93
N ILE A 100 -13.12 -8.01 9.87
CA ILE A 100 -12.98 -9.28 9.14
C ILE A 100 -12.73 -9.02 7.65
N ALA A 101 -13.52 -8.14 7.03
CA ALA A 101 -13.32 -7.78 5.62
C ALA A 101 -11.95 -7.13 5.39
N GLY A 102 -11.50 -6.28 6.31
CA GLY A 102 -10.18 -5.67 6.31
C GLY A 102 -9.07 -6.69 6.40
N ILE A 103 -9.16 -7.67 7.31
CA ILE A 103 -8.19 -8.77 7.43
C ILE A 103 -8.14 -9.58 6.12
N VAL A 104 -9.28 -10.01 5.59
CA VAL A 104 -9.33 -10.83 4.37
C VAL A 104 -8.78 -10.05 3.18
N GLY A 105 -9.23 -8.81 2.97
CA GLY A 105 -8.72 -7.94 1.91
C GLY A 105 -7.25 -7.61 2.08
N GLY A 106 -6.81 -7.40 3.32
CA GLY A 106 -5.42 -7.13 3.67
C GLY A 106 -4.50 -8.32 3.37
N LEU A 107 -4.93 -9.54 3.69
CA LEU A 107 -4.19 -10.77 3.33
C LEU A 107 -4.05 -10.94 1.82
N VAL A 108 -5.09 -10.59 1.05
CA VAL A 108 -5.02 -10.60 -0.42
C VAL A 108 -3.98 -9.59 -0.92
N LEU A 109 -3.96 -8.38 -0.38
CA LEU A 109 -2.95 -7.36 -0.74
C LEU A 109 -1.53 -7.80 -0.36
N VAL A 110 -1.34 -8.37 0.83
CA VAL A 110 -0.03 -8.91 1.24
C VAL A 110 0.41 -10.03 0.29
N PHE A 111 -0.51 -10.94 -0.07
CA PHE A 111 -0.20 -12.02 -1.00
C PHE A 111 0.22 -11.49 -2.37
N ILE A 112 -0.54 -10.55 -2.93
CA ILE A 112 -0.21 -9.89 -4.20
C ILE A 112 1.14 -9.20 -4.08
N GLY A 113 1.35 -8.38 -3.05
CA GLY A 113 2.58 -7.62 -2.87
C GLY A 113 3.81 -8.51 -2.73
N VAL A 114 3.71 -9.61 -1.99
CA VAL A 114 4.79 -10.61 -1.88
C VAL A 114 5.05 -11.30 -3.21
N ASP A 115 4.03 -11.62 -4.00
CA ASP A 115 4.18 -12.20 -5.33
C ASP A 115 4.91 -11.24 -6.28
N VAL A 116 4.51 -9.96 -6.28
CA VAL A 116 5.20 -8.90 -7.04
C VAL A 116 6.67 -8.78 -6.63
N LEU A 117 6.96 -8.78 -5.32
CA LEU A 117 8.32 -8.67 -4.78
C LEU A 117 9.21 -9.86 -5.17
N ARG A 118 8.64 -11.06 -5.34
CA ARG A 118 9.36 -12.26 -5.79
C ARG A 118 9.77 -12.21 -7.26
N GLY A 119 9.38 -11.16 -7.99
CA GLY A 119 9.79 -10.96 -9.37
C GLY A 119 8.95 -11.80 -10.33
N SER A 120 7.63 -11.85 -10.13
CA SER A 120 6.74 -12.35 -11.17
C SER A 120 7.09 -11.62 -12.47
N HIS A 121 7.55 -12.39 -13.46
CA HIS A 121 7.95 -11.86 -14.75
C HIS A 121 6.71 -11.24 -15.38
N TYR A 122 6.56 -9.92 -15.25
CA TYR A 122 5.58 -9.18 -16.02
C TYR A 122 5.96 -9.36 -17.49
N VAL A 123 5.24 -10.25 -18.16
CA VAL A 123 5.30 -10.35 -19.62
C VAL A 123 4.92 -8.96 -20.12
N SER A 124 5.92 -8.22 -20.57
CA SER A 124 5.73 -7.03 -21.37
C SER A 124 5.04 -7.54 -22.63
N LEU A 125 3.71 -7.42 -22.68
CA LEU A 125 2.99 -7.41 -23.95
C LEU A 125 3.44 -6.13 -24.64
N GLY A 126 4.62 -6.22 -25.25
CA GLY A 126 5.07 -5.28 -26.24
C GLY A 126 3.94 -5.12 -27.24
N SER A 127 3.69 -3.88 -27.61
CA SER A 127 2.98 -3.55 -28.83
C SER A 127 3.79 -4.10 -30.01
N GLU A 128 3.74 -5.42 -30.23
CA GLU A 128 4.06 -6.04 -31.51
C GLU A 128 2.93 -5.65 -32.47
N GLY A 129 3.07 -4.48 -33.10
CA GLY A 129 2.02 -4.01 -34.00
C GLY A 129 2.17 -2.60 -34.59
N GLU A 130 3.30 -1.91 -34.44
CA GLU A 130 3.54 -0.67 -35.21
C GLU A 130 4.46 -0.96 -36.39
N SER A 131 3.81 -1.47 -37.44
CA SER A 131 4.12 -1.35 -38.87
C SER A 131 5.58 -1.08 -39.26
N ALA A 132 6.30 -2.14 -39.62
CA ALA A 132 7.28 -2.08 -40.69
C ALA A 132 6.55 -2.29 -42.03
N LEU A 133 5.94 -1.22 -42.55
CA LEU A 133 5.59 -1.03 -43.96
C LEU A 133 5.79 0.44 -44.32
#